data_AF-A0A7C9MS33-F1
#
_entry.id   AF-A0A7C9MS33-F1
#
_cell.length_a   1.000
_cell.length_b   1.000
_cell.length_c   1.000
_cell.angle_alpha   90.00
_cell.angle_beta   90.00
_cell.angle_gamma   90.00
#
_symmetry.space_group_name_H-M   'P 1'
#
loop_
_entity.id
_entity.type
_entity.pdbx_description
1 polymer ?
#
loop_
_entity_poly.entity_id
_entity_poly.type
_entity_poly.pdbx_seq_one_letter_code
_entity_poly.pdbx_strand_id
1 'polypeptide(L)'
;MNREGAQAKTEQAEENWPERWTVDGLEPTPRGVVARLERPDGTTVTRPLADLPAGLEEGDVLAVQDGPDGVTLVRLPSVTAERRAEAQARLDALNTQGQAALPLNDDGEVTL
;
A
#
# COMPACT_ATOMS: atom_id res chain seq x y z
N MET A 1 6.76 -34.94 -13.95
CA MET A 1 6.82 -33.47 -14.14
C MET A 1 5.74 -32.87 -13.25
N ASN A 2 6.07 -32.48 -12.01
CA ASN A 2 5.10 -31.91 -11.08
C ASN A 2 5.63 -30.55 -10.61
N ARG A 3 5.09 -29.45 -11.15
CA ARG A 3 5.49 -28.05 -10.86
C ARG A 3 4.37 -27.21 -10.23
N GLU A 4 3.38 -27.83 -9.58
CA GLU A 4 2.20 -27.10 -9.08
C GLU A 4 2.16 -26.91 -7.55
N GLY A 5 3.14 -27.42 -6.80
CA GLY A 5 3.14 -27.35 -5.32
C GLY A 5 3.80 -26.12 -4.69
N ALA A 6 4.37 -25.20 -5.47
CA ALA A 6 5.20 -24.10 -4.94
C ALA A 6 4.51 -22.74 -4.88
N GLN A 7 3.43 -22.52 -5.62
CA GLN A 7 2.75 -21.21 -5.69
C GLN A 7 1.77 -21.01 -4.53
N ALA A 8 0.95 -22.02 -4.22
CA ALA A 8 -0.03 -21.95 -3.14
C ALA A 8 0.56 -21.80 -1.71
N LYS A 9 1.87 -22.04 -1.51
CA LYS A 9 2.51 -21.91 -0.19
C LYS A 9 3.07 -20.51 0.08
N THR A 10 3.22 -19.69 -0.95
CA THR A 10 3.74 -18.32 -0.83
C THR A 10 2.60 -17.34 -0.59
N GLU A 11 1.48 -17.50 -1.29
CA GLU A 11 0.26 -16.69 -1.10
C GLU A 11 -0.33 -16.84 0.32
N GLN A 12 -0.34 -18.05 0.88
CA GLN A 12 -0.84 -18.31 2.24
C GLN A 12 0.12 -17.86 3.36
N ALA A 13 1.40 -17.66 3.04
CA ALA A 13 2.39 -17.14 3.99
C ALA A 13 2.34 -15.61 4.07
N GLU A 14 1.92 -14.92 3.01
CA GLU A 14 1.69 -13.47 3.02
C GLU A 14 0.46 -13.10 3.85
N GLU A 15 -0.57 -13.96 3.90
CA GLU A 15 -1.82 -13.74 4.63
C GLU A 15 -1.67 -13.74 6.17
N ASN A 16 -0.59 -14.33 6.70
CA ASN A 16 -0.42 -14.59 8.13
C ASN A 16 0.69 -13.74 8.80
N TRP A 17 0.97 -12.56 8.27
CA TRP A 17 1.82 -11.60 8.97
C TRP A 17 0.96 -10.87 10.00
N PRO A 18 1.27 -10.97 11.30
CA PRO A 18 0.37 -10.57 12.36
C PRO A 18 0.08 -9.06 12.34
N GLU A 19 0.99 -8.27 11.78
CA GLU A 19 0.84 -6.82 11.67
C GLU A 19 1.43 -6.29 10.36
N ARG A 20 0.67 -5.43 9.68
CA ARG A 20 1.06 -4.78 8.42
C ARG A 20 0.90 -3.28 8.55
N TRP A 21 1.91 -2.53 8.16
CA TRP A 21 1.90 -1.06 8.18
C TRP A 21 1.92 -0.54 6.75
N THR A 22 1.29 0.61 6.52
CA THR A 22 1.27 1.27 5.21
C THR A 22 2.20 2.48 5.25
N VAL A 23 2.98 2.73 4.21
CA VAL A 23 3.70 4.00 4.05
C VAL A 23 2.66 5.07 3.69
N ASP A 24 2.30 5.91 4.65
CA ASP A 24 1.35 7.01 4.46
C ASP A 24 2.00 8.23 3.82
N GLY A 25 3.31 8.41 4.01
CA GLY A 25 4.03 9.49 3.34
C GLY A 25 5.54 9.44 3.54
N LEU A 26 6.26 10.08 2.62
CA LEU A 26 7.70 10.30 2.69
C LEU A 26 7.98 11.80 2.79
N GLU A 27 8.54 12.23 3.92
CA GLU A 27 8.67 13.64 4.26
C GLU A 27 10.16 14.03 4.36
N PRO A 28 10.64 15.00 3.56
CA PRO A 28 12.00 15.51 3.71
C PRO A 28 12.11 16.35 4.99
N THR A 29 13.15 16.08 5.79
CA THR A 29 13.49 16.88 6.97
C THR A 29 14.94 17.36 6.90
N PRO A 30 15.33 18.37 7.70
CA PRO A 30 16.73 18.80 7.79
C PRO A 30 17.72 17.69 8.20
N ARG A 31 17.22 16.58 8.79
CA ARG A 31 18.02 15.44 9.23
C ARG A 31 17.97 14.25 8.28
N GLY A 32 17.31 14.39 7.12
CA GLY A 32 17.07 13.32 6.16
C GLY A 32 15.58 13.06 5.95
N VAL A 33 15.26 12.11 5.06
CA VAL A 33 13.88 11.72 4.77
C VAL A 33 13.36 10.82 5.87
N VAL A 34 12.13 11.06 6.31
CA VAL A 34 11.39 10.19 7.22
C VAL A 34 10.18 9.61 6.51
N ALA A 35 9.83 8.38 6.85
CA ALA A 35 8.57 7.78 6.44
C ALA A 35 7.57 7.87 7.60
N ARG A 36 6.35 8.28 7.27
CA ARG A 36 5.18 8.14 8.15
C ARG A 36 4.50 6.83 7.82
N LEU A 37 4.42 5.95 8.81
CA LEU A 37 3.85 4.61 8.67
C LEU A 37 2.52 4.56 9.42
N GLU A 38 1.45 4.20 8.73
CA GLU A 38 0.12 3.98 9.31
C GLU A 38 -0.02 2.52 9.74
N ARG A 39 -0.49 2.31 10.97
CA ARG A 39 -0.77 1.00 11.55
C ARG A 39 -2.23 0.61 11.32
N PRO A 40 -2.60 -0.68 11.47
CA PRO A 40 -3.99 -1.13 11.28
C PRO A 40 -5.01 -0.48 12.21
N ASP A 41 -4.56 0.04 13.36
CA ASP A 41 -5.41 0.77 14.32
C ASP A 41 -5.63 2.24 13.94
N GLY A 42 -5.09 2.69 12.81
CA GLY A 42 -5.17 4.07 12.32
C GLY A 42 -4.16 5.03 12.98
N THR A 43 -3.30 4.53 13.86
CA THR A 43 -2.22 5.35 14.43
C THR A 43 -1.03 5.45 13.46
N THR A 44 -0.31 6.57 13.51
CA THR A 44 0.87 6.79 12.68
C THR A 44 2.15 6.82 13.51
N VAL A 45 3.22 6.26 12.96
CA VAL A 45 4.56 6.30 13.54
C VAL A 45 5.55 6.82 12.52
N THR A 46 6.50 7.65 12.95
CA THR A 46 7.54 8.20 12.08
C THR A 46 8.84 7.40 12.24
N ARG A 47 9.45 7.00 11.13
CA ARG A 47 10.75 6.31 11.09
C ARG A 47 11.70 6.98 10.09
N PRO A 48 13.01 7.08 10.40
CA PRO A 48 13.99 7.47 9.39
C PRO A 48 13.93 6.53 8.20
N LEU A 49 13.93 7.05 6.97
CA LEU A 49 13.89 6.20 5.76
C LEU A 49 15.12 5.29 5.66
N ALA A 50 16.25 5.70 6.25
CA ALA A 50 17.48 4.91 6.31
C ALA A 50 17.34 3.60 7.12
N ASP A 51 16.37 3.52 8.04
CA ASP A 51 16.10 2.33 8.86
C ASP A 51 15.13 1.35 8.18
N LEU A 52 14.64 1.71 7.00
CA LEU A 52 13.60 0.99 6.27
C LEU A 52 14.16 0.29 5.02
N PRO A 53 13.44 -0.72 4.49
CA PRO A 53 13.82 -1.34 3.23
C PRO A 53 13.96 -0.29 2.11
N ALA A 54 14.93 -0.49 1.22
CA ALA A 54 15.19 0.43 0.12
C ALA A 54 14.06 0.42 -0.92
N GLY A 55 13.93 1.55 -1.63
CA GLY A 55 12.96 1.69 -2.73
C GLY A 55 11.51 1.77 -2.28
N LEU A 56 11.26 2.24 -1.06
CA LEU A 56 9.91 2.51 -0.59
C LEU A 56 9.29 3.70 -1.30
N GLU A 57 7.99 3.58 -1.54
CA GLU A 57 7.12 4.58 -2.12
C GLU A 57 5.89 4.78 -1.23
N GLU A 58 5.23 5.92 -1.37
CA GLU A 58 3.95 6.15 -0.70
C GLU A 58 2.91 5.11 -1.14
N GLY A 59 2.17 4.58 -0.16
CA GLY A 59 1.21 3.49 -0.34
C GLY A 59 1.81 2.08 -0.26
N ASP A 60 3.14 1.92 -0.17
CA ASP A 60 3.75 0.61 0.03
C ASP A 60 3.27 -0.04 1.33
N VAL A 61 3.00 -1.34 1.27
CA VAL A 61 2.71 -2.16 2.44
C VAL A 61 3.99 -2.80 2.96
N LEU A 62 4.23 -2.59 4.24
CA LEU A 62 5.30 -3.20 5.01
C LEU A 62 4.71 -4.22 5.96
N ALA A 63 5.45 -5.28 6.21
CA ALA A 63 5.04 -6.26 7.18
C ALA A 63 6.07 -6.37 8.30
N VAL A 64 5.52 -6.49 9.51
CA VAL A 64 6.23 -6.38 10.77
C VAL A 64 6.71 -7.77 11.17
N GLN A 65 8.02 -7.88 11.44
CA GLN A 65 8.63 -9.11 11.94
C GLN A 65 9.34 -8.82 13.26
N ASP A 66 8.96 -9.57 14.29
CA ASP A 66 9.73 -9.61 15.53
C ASP A 66 11.04 -10.37 15.31
N GLY A 67 12.15 -9.72 15.63
CA GLY A 67 13.49 -10.28 15.58
C GLY A 67 14.20 -10.16 16.93
N PRO A 68 15.36 -10.82 17.09
CA PRO A 68 16.16 -10.76 18.32
C PRO A 68 16.62 -9.33 18.65
N ASP A 69 16.77 -8.46 17.64
CA ASP A 69 17.18 -7.06 17.78
C ASP A 69 15.98 -6.08 17.80
N GLY A 70 14.75 -6.61 17.91
CA GLY A 70 13.51 -5.84 17.88
C GLY A 70 12.75 -5.97 16.57
N VAL A 71 11.97 -4.95 16.23
CA VAL A 71 11.05 -4.99 15.08
C VAL A 71 11.78 -4.71 13.78
N THR A 72 11.62 -5.61 12.80
CA THR A 72 12.10 -5.45 11.41
C THR A 72 10.91 -5.25 10.47
N LEU A 73 11.08 -4.38 9.48
CA LEU A 73 10.06 -4.10 8.45
C LEU A 73 10.51 -4.62 7.09
N VAL A 74 9.62 -5.33 6.40
CA VAL A 74 9.89 -5.88 5.06
C VAL A 74 8.80 -5.44 4.08
N ARG A 75 9.20 -5.01 2.89
CA ARG A 75 8.28 -4.57 1.82
C ARG A 75 7.52 -5.77 1.26
N LEU A 76 6.21 -5.60 1.09
CA LEU A 76 5.31 -6.54 0.43
C LEU A 76 4.84 -5.96 -0.92
N PRO A 77 5.62 -6.10 -2.01
CA PRO A 77 5.29 -5.50 -3.30
C PRO A 77 4.03 -6.10 -3.93
N SER A 78 3.78 -7.41 -3.75
CA SER A 78 2.58 -8.09 -4.25
C SER A 78 1.32 -7.49 -3.61
N VAL A 79 1.28 -7.42 -2.28
CA VAL A 79 0.17 -6.84 -1.52
C VAL A 79 -0.07 -5.36 -1.87
N THR A 80 1.01 -4.61 -2.10
CA THR A 80 0.92 -3.22 -2.54
C THR A 80 0.26 -3.14 -3.93
N ALA A 81 0.66 -3.98 -4.87
CA ALA A 81 0.09 -4.01 -6.22
C ALA A 81 -1.40 -4.41 -6.20
N GLU A 82 -1.77 -5.40 -5.39
CA GLU A 82 -3.16 -5.85 -5.22
C GLU A 82 -4.04 -4.72 -4.67
N ARG A 83 -3.60 -4.04 -3.59
CA ARG A 83 -4.34 -2.90 -3.04
C ARG A 83 -4.50 -1.77 -4.04
N ARG A 84 -3.45 -1.49 -4.82
CA ARG A 84 -3.51 -0.45 -5.85
C ARG A 84 -4.51 -0.82 -6.94
N ALA A 85 -4.54 -2.07 -7.37
CA ALA A 85 -5.50 -2.55 -8.36
C ALA A 85 -6.94 -2.47 -7.85
N GLU A 86 -7.21 -2.85 -6.59
CA GLU A 86 -8.53 -2.74 -5.97
C GLU A 86 -8.99 -1.27 -5.87
N ALA A 87 -8.11 -0.39 -5.38
CA ALA A 87 -8.40 1.03 -5.26
C ALA A 87 -8.70 1.65 -6.64
N GLN A 88 -7.93 1.28 -7.66
CA GLN A 88 -8.16 1.73 -9.03
C GLN A 88 -9.50 1.23 -9.57
N ALA A 89 -9.80 -0.07 -9.42
CA ALA A 89 -11.08 -0.63 -9.85
C ALA A 89 -12.28 0.04 -9.15
N ARG A 90 -12.14 0.38 -7.86
CA ARG A 90 -13.16 1.12 -7.11
C ARG A 90 -13.33 2.54 -7.65
N LEU A 91 -12.23 3.24 -7.95
CA LEU A 91 -12.27 4.57 -8.54
C LEU A 91 -12.93 4.54 -9.92
N ASP A 92 -12.60 3.57 -10.76
CA ASP A 92 -13.19 3.39 -12.08
C ASP A 92 -14.70 3.12 -12.01
N ALA A 93 -15.15 2.33 -11.02
CA ALA A 93 -16.57 2.10 -10.77
C ALA A 93 -17.29 3.39 -10.34
N LEU A 94 -16.69 4.18 -9.43
CA LEU A 94 -17.23 5.46 -8.98
C LEU A 94 -17.31 6.47 -10.14
N ASN A 95 -16.28 6.53 -10.98
CA ASN A 95 -16.26 7.40 -12.16
C ASN A 95 -17.35 7.03 -13.16
N THR A 96 -17.55 5.74 -13.41
CA THR A 96 -18.62 5.24 -14.30
C THR A 96 -20.01 5.62 -13.74
N GLN A 97 -20.21 5.47 -12.43
CA GLN A 97 -21.47 5.85 -11.77
C GLN A 97 -21.69 7.37 -11.79
N GLY A 98 -20.65 8.16 -11.53
CA GLY A 98 -20.71 9.63 -11.53
C GLY A 98 -20.99 10.21 -12.92
N GLN A 99 -20.38 9.64 -13.96
CA GLN A 99 -20.65 10.02 -15.36
C GLN A 99 -22.08 9.71 -15.79
N ALA A 100 -22.69 8.63 -15.28
CA ALA A 100 -24.09 8.34 -15.53
C ALA A 100 -25.05 9.30 -14.80
N ALA A 101 -24.60 9.96 -13.73
CA ALA A 101 -25.42 10.83 -12.88
C ALA A 101 -25.30 12.33 -13.21
N LEU A 102 -24.25 12.76 -13.93
CA LEU A 102 -24.02 14.15 -14.31
C LEU A 102 -24.12 14.31 -15.84
N PRO A 103 -24.97 15.20 -16.38
CA PRO A 103 -24.92 15.54 -17.80
C PRO A 103 -23.66 16.38 -18.06
N LEU A 104 -22.57 15.69 -18.35
CA LEU A 104 -21.34 16.28 -18.87
C LEU A 104 -21.51 16.51 -20.38
N ASN A 105 -21.18 17.70 -20.87
CA ASN A 105 -21.09 17.94 -22.31
C ASN A 105 -19.83 17.30 -22.90
N ASP A 106 -19.67 17.29 -24.22
CA ASP A 106 -18.52 16.70 -24.92
C ASP A 106 -17.15 17.26 -24.48
N ASP A 107 -17.13 18.43 -23.84
CA ASP A 107 -15.92 19.07 -23.28
C ASP A 107 -15.65 18.69 -21.81
N GLY A 108 -16.51 17.88 -21.18
CA GLY A 108 -16.36 17.47 -19.79
C GLY A 108 -16.78 18.53 -18.76
N GLU A 109 -17.55 19.55 -19.18
CA GLU A 109 -18.12 20.56 -18.29
C GLU A 109 -19.49 20.11 -17.76
N VAL A 110 -19.72 20.33 -16.46
CA VAL A 110 -21.03 20.08 -15.83
C VAL A 110 -22.01 21.15 -16.33
N THR A 111 -23.02 20.73 -17.09
CA THR A 111 -24.06 21.66 -17.54
C THR A 111 -25.15 21.73 -16.48
N LEU A 112 -25.28 22.89 -15.82
CA LEU A 112 -26.31 23.17 -14.79
C LEU A 112 -27.55 23.85 -15.38
#